data_AF-A0ABD5R946-F1
#
_entry.id   AF-A0ABD5R946-F1
#
_cell.length_a   1.000
_cell.length_b   1.000
_cell.length_c   1.000
_cell.angle_alpha   90.00
_cell.angle_beta   90.00
_cell.angle_gamma   90.00
#
_symmetry.space_group_name_H-M   'P 1'
#
loop_
_entity.id
_entity.type
_entity.pdbx_description
1 polymer ?
#
loop_
_entity_poly.entity_id
_entity_poly.type
_entity_poly.pdbx_seq_one_letter_code
_entity_poly.pdbx_strand_id
1 'polypeptide(L)'
;MNRRTFLRSAGATGLSAGLVATAGCLGGALGGESTPSGTPFADHPATAGIEDQPRKGELGGNVVLAFEDPSCPRCRTFERQTVPDIEENLVATGQGAYVVRTYPVVYPWGEPAVHALEATYDRDSDAFWSLFAHYFDEQSSFETDNVLDRTAEFLNGETDVDGDAVVADAESGAYDAAVQTDLDAGMNADVGRTTPTVLLFRDGRYVTRASGSVSYDVIGTALGVE
;
A
#
# COMPACT_ATOMS: atom_id res chain seq x y z
N MET A 1 -1.30 43.94 -21.09
CA MET A 1 -0.79 44.40 -22.40
C MET A 1 -0.64 43.18 -23.31
N ASN A 2 -1.20 43.28 -24.53
CA ASN A 2 -0.99 42.47 -25.76
C ASN A 2 -1.37 40.97 -25.68
N ARG A 3 -2.51 40.46 -26.19
CA ARG A 3 -3.12 40.43 -27.55
C ARG A 3 -2.24 39.84 -28.66
N ARG A 4 -2.71 38.71 -29.24
CA ARG A 4 -2.68 38.20 -30.65
C ARG A 4 -3.09 36.71 -30.57
N THR A 5 -4.25 36.17 -30.99
CA THR A 5 -5.00 36.17 -32.26
C THR A 5 -4.18 35.67 -33.46
N PHE A 6 -4.66 34.63 -34.15
CA PHE A 6 -4.73 34.38 -35.64
C PHE A 6 -5.30 32.94 -35.86
N LEU A 7 -6.57 32.79 -36.30
CA LEU A 7 -7.09 32.39 -37.65
C LEU A 7 -6.99 30.86 -37.97
N ARG A 8 -8.08 30.06 -38.01
CA ARG A 8 -9.17 29.86 -39.00
C ARG A 8 -8.78 29.18 -40.34
N SER A 9 -9.35 27.98 -40.57
CA SER A 9 -9.85 27.42 -41.86
C SER A 9 -10.46 26.03 -41.55
N ALA A 10 -11.76 25.73 -41.66
CA ALA A 10 -12.71 25.71 -42.79
C ALA A 10 -12.59 24.47 -43.71
N GLY A 11 -13.69 23.72 -43.83
CA GLY A 11 -13.97 22.68 -44.85
C GLY A 11 -14.03 21.25 -44.27
N ALA A 12 -14.97 20.36 -44.59
CA ALA A 12 -16.12 20.40 -45.49
C ALA A 12 -17.12 19.29 -45.10
N THR A 13 -18.36 19.49 -45.51
CA THR A 13 -19.54 18.62 -45.41
C THR A 13 -19.41 17.31 -46.19
N GLY A 14 -20.02 16.22 -45.69
CA GLY A 14 -20.32 15.01 -46.46
C GLY A 14 -21.38 14.15 -45.78
N LEU A 15 -22.63 14.25 -46.23
CA LEU A 15 -23.70 13.29 -45.96
C LEU A 15 -23.56 12.08 -46.87
N SER A 16 -23.75 10.87 -46.33
CA SER A 16 -24.37 9.78 -47.07
C SER A 16 -24.90 8.72 -46.11
N ALA A 17 -26.23 8.60 -46.09
CA ALA A 17 -26.98 7.49 -45.53
C ALA A 17 -26.92 6.29 -46.49
N GLY A 18 -26.83 5.09 -45.94
CA GLY A 18 -26.96 3.84 -46.69
C GLY A 18 -27.25 2.67 -45.74
N LEU A 19 -28.52 2.25 -45.68
CA LEU A 19 -28.94 0.98 -45.09
C LEU A 19 -28.51 -0.18 -45.98
N VAL A 20 -27.90 -1.23 -45.42
CA VAL A 20 -28.15 -2.63 -45.81
C VAL A 20 -27.96 -3.52 -44.58
N ALA A 21 -29.04 -4.17 -44.15
CA ALA A 21 -29.01 -5.30 -43.24
C ALA A 21 -28.90 -6.59 -44.08
N THR A 22 -27.89 -7.41 -43.80
CA THR A 22 -27.88 -8.83 -44.20
C THR A 22 -27.42 -9.66 -43.02
N ALA A 23 -28.33 -10.48 -42.51
CA ALA A 23 -28.04 -11.56 -41.58
C ALA A 23 -27.08 -12.57 -42.23
N GLY A 24 -26.02 -12.90 -41.51
CA GLY A 24 -25.09 -13.97 -41.86
C GLY A 24 -24.71 -14.73 -40.59
N CYS A 25 -25.34 -15.89 -40.38
CA CYS A 25 -24.84 -16.90 -39.46
C CYS A 25 -23.58 -17.51 -40.07
N LEU A 26 -22.43 -17.33 -39.43
CA LEU A 26 -21.28 -18.22 -39.58
C LEU A 26 -20.64 -18.38 -38.21
N GLY A 27 -20.70 -19.60 -37.70
CA GLY A 27 -19.91 -20.03 -36.56
C GLY A 27 -18.42 -19.99 -36.91
N GLY A 28 -17.62 -19.61 -35.93
CA GLY A 28 -16.17 -19.60 -36.00
C GLY A 28 -15.64 -19.31 -34.62
N ALA A 29 -15.17 -20.36 -33.94
CA ALA A 29 -14.45 -20.26 -32.69
C ALA A 29 -13.23 -19.34 -32.87
N LEU A 30 -13.15 -18.29 -32.05
CA LEU A 30 -11.91 -17.59 -31.77
C LEU A 30 -11.88 -17.40 -30.27
N GLY A 31 -10.86 -18.02 -29.65
CA GLY A 31 -10.67 -18.01 -28.21
C GLY A 31 -10.77 -16.59 -27.68
N GLY A 32 -11.65 -16.40 -26.71
CA GLY A 32 -11.55 -15.25 -25.84
C GLY A 32 -10.22 -15.37 -25.13
N GLU A 33 -9.22 -14.60 -25.56
CA GLU A 33 -8.17 -14.17 -24.65
C GLU A 33 -8.91 -13.48 -23.51
N SER A 34 -9.07 -14.22 -22.41
CA SER A 34 -9.57 -13.70 -21.15
C SER A 34 -8.62 -12.58 -20.77
N THR A 35 -8.95 -11.34 -21.16
CA THR A 35 -8.19 -10.19 -20.72
C THR A 35 -8.27 -10.23 -19.20
N PRO A 36 -7.13 -10.36 -18.50
CA PRO A 36 -7.20 -10.55 -17.07
C PRO A 36 -7.89 -9.31 -16.47
N SER A 37 -8.91 -9.55 -15.65
CA SER A 37 -9.72 -8.52 -15.02
C SER A 37 -8.92 -7.78 -13.94
N GLY A 38 -9.26 -6.51 -13.67
CA GLY A 38 -8.63 -5.71 -12.62
C GLY A 38 -7.62 -4.67 -13.15
N THR A 39 -7.46 -3.59 -12.40
CA THR A 39 -6.49 -2.52 -12.65
C THR A 39 -5.07 -3.09 -12.57
N PRO A 40 -4.18 -2.80 -13.54
CA PRO A 40 -2.77 -3.17 -13.43
C PRO A 40 -2.13 -2.62 -12.15
N PHE A 41 -1.23 -3.40 -11.55
CA PHE A 41 -0.53 -3.03 -10.31
C PHE A 41 0.11 -1.64 -10.40
N ALA A 42 0.85 -1.37 -11.49
CA ALA A 42 1.52 -0.09 -11.71
C ALA A 42 0.56 1.10 -11.91
N ASP A 43 -0.70 0.85 -12.24
CA ASP A 43 -1.71 1.90 -12.48
C ASP A 43 -2.66 2.08 -11.29
N HIS A 44 -2.56 1.24 -10.26
CA HIS A 44 -3.45 1.30 -9.11
C HIS A 44 -3.02 2.42 -8.15
N PRO A 45 -3.89 3.33 -7.69
CA PRO A 45 -3.49 4.48 -6.87
C PRO A 45 -2.74 4.11 -5.58
N ALA A 46 -3.09 2.97 -4.97
CA ALA A 46 -2.40 2.45 -3.79
C ALA A 46 -0.90 2.12 -4.01
N THR A 47 -0.43 1.97 -5.26
CA THR A 47 0.95 1.59 -5.58
C THR A 47 1.84 2.79 -5.95
N ALA A 48 1.35 4.02 -5.76
CA ALA A 48 2.15 5.22 -5.95
C ALA A 48 3.38 5.23 -5.03
N GLY A 49 4.59 5.25 -5.58
CA GLY A 49 5.83 5.20 -4.78
C GLY A 49 6.08 3.86 -4.08
N ILE A 50 5.54 2.75 -4.61
CA ILE A 50 5.63 1.43 -3.96
C ILE A 50 7.07 0.92 -3.77
N GLU A 51 8.01 1.37 -4.61
CA GLU A 51 9.42 0.98 -4.51
C GLU A 51 10.12 1.56 -3.27
N ASP A 52 9.57 2.66 -2.72
CA ASP A 52 10.10 3.34 -1.54
C ASP A 52 9.44 2.80 -0.25
N GLN A 53 8.58 1.79 -0.35
CA GLN A 53 7.82 1.27 0.79
C GLN A 53 8.51 0.06 1.45
N PRO A 54 8.43 -0.06 2.79
CA PRO A 54 8.89 -1.25 3.49
C PRO A 54 8.24 -2.51 2.93
N ARG A 55 9.07 -3.44 2.45
CA ARG A 55 8.59 -4.73 1.89
C ARG A 55 9.44 -5.92 2.30
N LYS A 56 8.78 -7.07 2.38
CA LYS A 56 9.40 -8.40 2.44
C LYS A 56 9.01 -9.18 1.19
N GLY A 57 10.00 -9.71 0.47
CA GLY A 57 9.78 -10.43 -0.80
C GLY A 57 9.72 -9.53 -2.04
N GLU A 58 9.60 -10.14 -3.22
CA GLU A 58 9.69 -9.45 -4.52
C GLU A 58 8.33 -9.07 -5.12
N LEU A 59 8.22 -7.85 -5.64
CA LEU A 59 6.97 -7.29 -6.22
C LEU A 59 6.53 -7.97 -7.54
N GLY A 60 7.35 -8.86 -8.11
CA GLY A 60 7.08 -9.52 -9.39
C GLY A 60 6.03 -10.63 -9.35
N GLY A 61 5.62 -11.07 -8.16
CA GLY A 61 4.61 -12.12 -7.95
C GLY A 61 3.28 -11.57 -7.46
N ASN A 62 2.68 -12.27 -6.49
CA ASN A 62 1.53 -11.74 -5.76
C ASN A 62 1.97 -10.63 -4.80
N VAL A 63 1.11 -9.66 -4.54
CA VAL A 63 1.40 -8.60 -3.57
C VAL A 63 0.25 -8.47 -2.57
N VAL A 64 0.59 -8.54 -1.29
CA VAL A 64 -0.26 -8.11 -0.18
C VAL A 64 0.22 -6.72 0.23
N LEU A 65 -0.53 -5.69 -0.16
CA LEU A 65 -0.26 -4.31 0.24
C LEU A 65 -1.15 -3.95 1.43
N ALA A 66 -0.56 -3.78 2.61
CA ALA A 66 -1.26 -3.49 3.86
C ALA A 66 -1.13 -2.02 4.24
N PHE A 67 -2.27 -1.38 4.51
CA PHE A 67 -2.33 -0.08 5.17
C PHE A 67 -2.53 -0.30 6.65
N GLU A 68 -1.54 0.09 7.44
CA GLU A 68 -1.49 -0.24 8.86
C GLU A 68 -1.14 0.95 9.73
N ASP A 69 -1.78 0.98 10.88
CA ASP A 69 -1.54 2.00 11.90
C ASP A 69 -0.95 1.31 13.12
N PRO A 70 0.26 1.68 13.58
CA PRO A 70 0.87 1.08 14.77
C PRO A 70 -0.03 1.23 16.00
N SER A 71 -0.91 2.23 16.03
CA SER A 71 -1.87 2.45 17.09
C SER A 71 -3.14 1.60 17.02
N CYS A 72 -3.40 0.91 15.91
CA CYS A 72 -4.63 0.15 15.73
C CYS A 72 -4.58 -1.23 16.41
N PRO A 73 -5.51 -1.56 17.33
CA PRO A 73 -5.57 -2.87 17.97
C PRO A 73 -5.86 -4.03 17.02
N ARG A 74 -6.49 -3.77 15.87
CA ARG A 74 -6.69 -4.79 14.85
C ARG A 74 -5.44 -5.01 14.01
N CYS A 75 -4.63 -3.98 13.75
CA CYS A 75 -3.33 -4.15 13.10
C CYS A 75 -2.43 -5.03 13.97
N ARG A 76 -2.40 -4.79 15.30
CA ARG A 76 -1.72 -5.69 16.24
C ARG A 76 -2.15 -7.15 16.12
N THR A 77 -3.47 -7.39 16.01
CA THR A 77 -3.98 -8.76 15.84
C THR A 77 -3.54 -9.36 14.51
N PHE A 78 -3.59 -8.58 13.43
CA PHE A 78 -3.18 -9.00 12.08
C PHE A 78 -1.70 -9.32 12.00
N GLU A 79 -0.83 -8.46 12.52
CA GLU A 79 0.62 -8.67 12.62
C GLU A 79 0.96 -9.92 13.44
N ARG A 80 0.19 -10.24 14.49
CA ARG A 80 0.44 -11.42 15.32
C ARG A 80 -0.13 -12.72 14.77
N GLN A 81 -1.20 -12.67 13.98
CA GLN A 81 -2.00 -13.85 13.63
C GLN A 81 -2.12 -14.11 12.14
N THR A 82 -1.67 -13.20 11.28
CA THR A 82 -1.86 -13.32 9.83
C THR A 82 -0.58 -13.04 9.07
N VAL A 83 0.20 -12.03 9.48
CA VAL A 83 1.50 -11.74 8.85
C VAL A 83 2.48 -12.92 8.90
N PRO A 84 2.59 -13.72 9.98
CA PRO A 84 3.47 -14.89 9.98
C PRO A 84 3.11 -15.91 8.89
N ASP A 85 1.82 -16.14 8.64
CA ASP A 85 1.37 -17.05 7.59
C ASP A 85 1.60 -16.44 6.19
N ILE A 86 1.49 -15.11 6.02
CA ILE A 86 1.87 -14.42 4.79
C ILE A 86 3.37 -14.61 4.55
N GLU A 87 4.20 -14.41 5.57
CA GLU A 87 5.65 -14.57 5.45
C GLU A 87 6.04 -16.01 5.10
N GLU A 88 5.47 -17.00 5.78
CA GLU A 88 5.77 -18.41 5.55
C GLU A 88 5.32 -18.87 4.17
N ASN A 89 4.07 -18.58 3.79
CA ASN A 89 3.45 -19.21 2.63
C ASN A 89 3.57 -18.38 1.35
N LEU A 90 3.75 -17.05 1.45
CA LEU A 90 3.91 -16.18 0.29
C LEU A 90 5.35 -15.69 0.10
N VAL A 91 5.97 -15.13 1.15
CA VAL A 91 7.29 -14.48 1.04
C VAL A 91 8.41 -15.52 0.96
N ALA A 92 8.48 -16.45 1.92
CA ALA A 92 9.54 -17.44 2.01
C ALA A 92 9.54 -18.45 0.85
N THR A 93 8.37 -18.68 0.24
CA THR A 93 8.22 -19.51 -0.96
C THR A 93 8.57 -18.78 -2.27
N GLY A 94 8.82 -17.46 -2.21
CA GLY A 94 9.08 -16.62 -3.38
C GLY A 94 7.88 -16.39 -4.28
N GLN A 95 6.65 -16.64 -3.79
CA GLN A 95 5.41 -16.45 -4.54
C GLN A 95 4.96 -14.99 -4.58
N GLY A 96 5.52 -14.12 -3.74
CA GLY A 96 5.16 -12.71 -3.72
C GLY A 96 5.80 -11.89 -2.62
N ALA A 97 5.19 -10.74 -2.36
CA ALA A 97 5.64 -9.76 -1.38
C ALA A 97 4.54 -9.34 -0.40
N TYR A 98 4.98 -9.05 0.82
CA TYR A 98 4.24 -8.29 1.81
C TYR A 98 4.80 -6.86 1.84
N VAL A 99 3.94 -5.87 1.62
CA VAL A 99 4.32 -4.44 1.60
C VAL A 99 3.47 -3.70 2.60
N VAL A 100 4.10 -2.86 3.41
CA VAL A 100 3.43 -2.04 4.42
C VAL A 100 3.43 -0.58 3.96
N ARG A 101 2.28 0.07 4.09
CA ARG A 101 2.14 1.53 4.13
C ARG A 101 1.75 1.94 5.52
N THR A 102 2.50 2.87 6.08
CA THR A 102 2.25 3.39 7.42
C THR A 102 1.13 4.44 7.34
N TYR A 103 0.03 4.19 8.06
CA TYR A 103 -1.25 4.88 7.81
C TYR A 103 -1.91 5.33 9.12
N PRO A 104 -1.45 6.45 9.71
CA PRO A 104 -1.81 6.88 11.07
C PRO A 104 -3.21 7.53 11.13
N VAL A 105 -4.26 6.72 11.10
CA VAL A 105 -5.66 7.19 11.01
C VAL A 105 -6.56 6.81 12.20
N VAL A 106 -6.04 6.08 13.19
CA VAL A 106 -6.81 5.49 14.29
C VAL A 106 -6.66 6.26 15.60
N TYR A 107 -5.48 6.25 16.25
CA TYR A 107 -5.25 6.99 17.49
C TYR A 107 -4.11 8.02 17.36
N PRO A 108 -4.14 9.09 18.16
CA PRO A 108 -3.23 10.24 17.97
C PRO A 108 -1.74 9.94 18.08
N TRP A 109 -1.33 8.92 18.83
CA TRP A 109 0.09 8.57 18.93
C TRP A 109 0.62 7.88 17.66
N GLY A 110 -0.27 7.38 16.78
CA GLY A 110 0.12 6.73 15.53
C GLY A 110 0.88 7.67 14.59
N GLU A 111 0.51 8.96 14.55
CA GLU A 111 1.18 9.96 13.69
C GLU A 111 2.68 10.08 14.03
N PRO A 112 3.11 10.50 15.24
CA PRO A 112 4.53 10.58 15.57
C PRO A 112 5.27 9.24 15.44
N ALA A 113 4.61 8.09 15.72
CA ALA A 113 5.21 6.77 15.50
C ALA A 113 5.52 6.51 14.02
N VAL A 114 4.60 6.87 13.13
CA VAL A 114 4.80 6.70 11.68
C VAL A 114 5.92 7.58 11.15
N HIS A 115 6.05 8.83 11.61
CA HIS A 115 7.21 9.65 11.26
C HIS A 115 8.54 9.03 11.72
N ALA A 116 8.57 8.42 12.91
CA ALA A 116 9.75 7.71 13.38
C ALA A 116 10.02 6.42 12.59
N LEU A 117 8.98 5.71 12.14
CA LEU A 117 9.12 4.55 11.25
C LEU A 117 9.74 4.94 9.91
N GLU A 118 9.24 5.99 9.25
CA GLU A 118 9.81 6.48 7.99
C GLU A 118 11.29 6.88 8.17
N ALA A 119 11.60 7.61 9.24
CA ALA A 119 12.97 8.00 9.58
C ALA A 119 13.88 6.80 9.89
N THR A 120 13.35 5.75 10.49
CA THR A 120 14.08 4.52 10.77
C THR A 120 14.32 3.74 9.48
N TYR A 121 13.32 3.64 8.61
CA TYR A 121 13.42 2.90 7.34
C TYR A 121 14.46 3.49 6.38
N ASP A 122 14.53 4.82 6.27
CA ASP A 122 15.57 5.50 5.47
C ASP A 122 17.00 5.17 5.94
N ARG A 123 17.15 4.89 7.24
CA ARG A 123 18.44 4.54 7.85
C ARG A 123 18.75 3.05 7.75
N ASP A 124 17.81 2.20 8.13
CA ASP A 124 17.97 0.76 8.19
C ASP A 124 16.63 0.02 8.13
N SER A 125 16.50 -0.87 7.13
CA SER A 125 15.26 -1.62 6.92
C SER A 125 14.99 -2.66 8.00
N ASP A 126 16.01 -3.29 8.60
CA ASP A 126 15.82 -4.31 9.62
C ASP A 126 15.36 -3.65 10.94
N ALA A 127 15.95 -2.49 11.28
CA ALA A 127 15.53 -1.67 12.41
C ALA A 127 14.08 -1.17 12.26
N PHE A 128 13.64 -0.83 11.05
CA PHE A 128 12.22 -0.52 10.79
C PHE A 128 11.32 -1.69 11.21
N TRP A 129 11.61 -2.91 10.76
CA TRP A 129 10.78 -4.07 11.07
C TRP A 129 10.79 -4.39 12.56
N SER A 130 11.94 -4.24 13.22
CA SER A 130 12.06 -4.39 14.68
C SER A 130 11.24 -3.35 15.44
N LEU A 131 11.31 -2.07 15.04
CA LEU A 131 10.53 -1.00 15.66
C LEU A 131 9.03 -1.16 15.39
N PHE A 132 8.65 -1.53 14.18
CA PHE A 132 7.26 -1.78 13.80
C PHE A 132 6.65 -2.91 14.66
N ALA A 133 7.37 -4.01 14.82
CA ALA A 133 6.98 -5.10 15.72
C ALA A 133 6.89 -4.63 17.19
N HIS A 134 7.85 -3.82 17.65
CA HIS A 134 7.85 -3.27 19.01
C HIS A 134 6.59 -2.44 19.31
N TYR A 135 6.15 -1.58 18.38
CA TYR A 135 4.91 -0.83 18.56
C TYR A 135 3.69 -1.72 18.75
N PHE A 136 3.60 -2.84 18.03
CA PHE A 136 2.51 -3.78 18.22
C PHE A 136 2.65 -4.63 19.48
N ASP A 137 3.87 -4.99 19.88
CA ASP A 137 4.08 -5.79 21.07
C ASP A 137 3.71 -5.04 22.35
N GLU A 138 4.17 -3.80 22.44
CA GLU A 138 4.00 -2.90 23.59
C GLU A 138 2.86 -1.89 23.36
N GLN A 139 1.96 -2.12 22.40
CA GLN A 139 0.95 -1.16 21.93
C GLN A 139 0.16 -0.44 23.03
N SER A 140 -0.18 -1.14 24.11
CA SER A 140 -0.95 -0.57 25.23
C SER A 140 -0.15 0.37 26.14
N SER A 141 1.17 0.47 25.95
CA SER A 141 2.07 1.35 26.71
C SER A 141 2.30 2.70 26.02
N PHE A 142 1.87 2.86 24.77
CA PHE A 142 2.13 4.04 23.97
C PHE A 142 1.00 5.07 24.08
N GLU A 143 1.42 6.31 24.31
CA GLU A 143 0.60 7.52 24.36
C GLU A 143 1.32 8.61 23.54
N THR A 144 0.61 9.66 23.15
CA THR A 144 1.18 10.71 22.27
C THR A 144 2.37 11.41 22.92
N ASP A 145 2.39 11.52 24.24
CA ASP A 145 3.44 12.20 25.00
C ASP A 145 4.67 11.33 25.29
N ASN A 146 4.60 10.01 25.09
CA ASN A 146 5.71 9.11 25.41
C ASN A 146 6.28 8.34 24.21
N VAL A 147 5.58 8.34 23.06
CA VAL A 147 5.90 7.44 21.96
C VAL A 147 7.27 7.69 21.35
N LEU A 148 7.68 8.95 21.21
CA LEU A 148 9.01 9.29 20.68
C LEU A 148 10.12 8.94 21.67
N ASP A 149 9.96 9.25 22.96
CA ASP A 149 10.93 8.87 24.00
C ASP A 149 11.17 7.35 24.04
N ARG A 150 10.07 6.58 24.01
CA ARG A 150 10.13 5.11 23.98
C ARG A 150 10.71 4.56 22.68
N THR A 151 10.50 5.26 21.56
CA THR A 151 11.11 4.92 20.27
C THR A 151 12.62 5.07 20.32
N ALA A 152 13.12 6.20 20.84
CA ALA A 152 14.55 6.41 21.00
C ALA A 152 15.16 5.37 21.97
N GLU A 153 14.50 5.09 23.09
CA GLU A 153 14.93 4.06 24.05
C GLU A 153 15.07 2.69 23.38
N PHE A 154 14.06 2.26 22.60
CA PHE A 154 14.10 1.00 21.89
C PHE A 154 15.22 0.95 20.85
N LEU A 155 15.30 1.95 19.97
CA LEU A 155 16.29 1.96 18.89
C LEU A 155 17.72 1.96 19.43
N ASN A 156 18.01 2.78 20.44
CA ASN A 156 19.33 2.85 21.05
C ASN A 156 19.69 1.58 21.86
N GLY A 157 18.70 0.83 22.33
CA GLY A 157 18.89 -0.38 23.14
C GLY A 157 19.00 -1.66 22.32
N GLU A 158 18.23 -1.75 21.23
CA GLU A 158 18.00 -3.00 20.50
C GLU A 158 18.53 -2.98 19.06
N THR A 159 19.01 -1.83 18.56
CA THR A 159 19.51 -1.66 17.18
C THR A 159 20.79 -0.82 17.12
N ASP A 160 21.40 -0.73 15.94
CA ASP A 160 22.54 0.16 15.67
C ASP A 160 22.12 1.58 15.20
N VAL A 161 20.81 1.86 15.10
CA VAL A 161 20.27 3.15 14.68
C VAL A 161 20.28 4.14 15.84
N ASP A 162 20.78 5.35 15.59
CA ASP A 162 20.70 6.48 16.55
C ASP A 162 19.25 6.93 16.73
N GLY A 163 18.65 6.50 17.84
CA GLY A 163 17.26 6.79 18.19
C GLY A 163 16.98 8.27 18.43
N ASP A 164 17.96 9.03 18.94
CA ASP A 164 17.80 10.47 19.16
C ASP A 164 17.74 11.23 17.83
N ALA A 165 18.54 10.79 16.85
CA ALA A 165 18.49 11.33 15.49
C ALA A 165 17.16 11.00 14.78
N VAL A 166 16.62 9.80 15.00
CA VAL A 166 15.28 9.42 14.48
C VAL A 166 14.19 10.32 15.07
N VAL A 167 14.21 10.55 16.38
CA VAL A 167 13.24 11.43 17.05
C VAL A 167 13.35 12.87 16.53
N ALA A 168 14.57 13.39 16.37
CA ALA A 168 14.76 14.74 15.83
C ALA A 168 14.17 14.90 14.41
N ASP A 169 14.30 13.88 13.56
CA ASP A 169 13.70 13.88 12.22
C ASP A 169 12.17 13.81 12.29
N ALA A 170 11.63 12.97 13.18
CA ALA A 170 10.19 12.85 13.38
C ALA A 170 9.56 14.16 13.86
N GLU A 171 10.19 14.84 14.82
CA GLU A 171 9.70 16.13 15.36
C GLU A 171 9.84 17.29 14.37
N SER A 172 10.88 17.26 13.52
CA SER A 172 11.12 18.33 12.53
C SER A 172 10.24 18.24 11.30
N GLY A 173 9.51 17.13 11.13
CA GLY A 173 8.69 16.86 9.95
C GLY A 173 9.52 16.48 8.72
N ALA A 174 10.73 15.94 8.91
CA ALA A 174 11.63 15.58 7.80
C ALA A 174 10.97 14.58 6.81
N TYR A 175 10.03 13.77 7.31
CA TYR A 175 9.33 12.73 6.56
C TYR A 175 7.85 13.05 6.28
N ASP A 176 7.39 14.30 6.47
CA ASP A 176 6.01 14.72 6.18
C ASP A 176 5.56 14.31 4.76
N ALA A 177 6.43 14.44 3.77
CA ALA A 177 6.12 14.09 2.39
C ALA A 177 5.95 12.58 2.17
N ALA A 178 6.73 11.75 2.88
CA ALA A 178 6.61 10.29 2.83
C ALA A 178 5.29 9.85 3.46
N VAL A 179 4.99 10.32 4.67
CA VAL A 179 3.72 10.06 5.37
C VAL A 179 2.52 10.55 4.55
N GLN A 180 2.61 11.73 3.94
CA GLN A 180 1.54 12.24 3.08
C GLN A 180 1.36 11.38 1.81
N THR A 181 2.42 10.80 1.26
CA THR A 181 2.34 9.88 0.12
C THR A 181 1.51 8.64 0.47
N ASP A 182 1.71 8.08 1.66
CA ASP A 182 0.93 6.93 2.14
C ASP A 182 -0.53 7.29 2.41
N LEU A 183 -0.77 8.45 3.00
CA LEU A 183 -2.11 8.98 3.22
C LEU A 183 -2.86 9.19 1.90
N ASP A 184 -2.20 9.80 0.90
CA ASP A 184 -2.77 10.04 -0.42
C ASP A 184 -3.01 8.74 -1.18
N ALA A 185 -2.08 7.77 -1.11
CA ALA A 185 -2.25 6.45 -1.71
C ALA A 185 -3.48 5.73 -1.14
N GLY A 186 -3.68 5.78 0.19
CA GLY A 186 -4.84 5.21 0.86
C GLY A 186 -6.14 5.93 0.52
N MET A 187 -6.12 7.26 0.49
CA MET A 187 -7.28 8.08 0.12
C MET A 187 -7.71 7.81 -1.33
N ASN A 188 -6.78 7.84 -2.28
CA ASN A 188 -7.04 7.62 -3.70
C ASN A 188 -7.45 6.17 -4.01
N ALA A 189 -7.16 5.23 -3.11
CA ALA A 189 -7.58 3.84 -3.17
C ALA A 189 -8.84 3.53 -2.32
N ASP A 190 -9.53 4.55 -1.82
CA ASP A 190 -10.74 4.43 -1.00
C ASP A 190 -10.58 3.54 0.26
N VAL A 191 -9.38 3.52 0.87
CA VAL A 191 -9.09 2.74 2.10
C VAL A 191 -9.84 3.29 3.31
N GLY A 192 -10.16 4.59 3.31
CA GLY A 192 -10.89 5.24 4.39
C GLY A 192 -10.07 5.30 5.68
N ARG A 193 -10.70 5.05 6.83
CA ARG A 193 -10.07 5.10 8.18
C ARG A 193 -10.09 3.76 8.92
N THR A 194 -10.25 2.65 8.18
CA THR A 194 -10.24 1.31 8.77
C THR A 194 -8.88 0.66 8.52
N THR A 195 -8.20 0.26 9.58
CA THR A 195 -6.96 -0.51 9.52
C THR A 195 -7.07 -1.80 10.34
N PRO A 196 -6.36 -2.89 9.97
CA PRO A 196 -5.61 -3.01 8.72
C PRO A 196 -6.59 -3.03 7.53
N THR A 197 -6.16 -2.51 6.40
CA THR A 197 -6.80 -2.75 5.11
C THR A 197 -5.75 -3.29 4.16
N VAL A 198 -5.98 -4.49 3.65
CA VAL A 198 -5.09 -5.14 2.68
C VAL A 198 -5.70 -5.04 1.29
N LEU A 199 -4.88 -4.69 0.30
CA LEU A 199 -5.19 -4.78 -1.11
C LEU A 199 -4.37 -5.93 -1.69
N LEU A 200 -5.05 -6.81 -2.43
CA LEU A 200 -4.49 -8.05 -2.93
C LEU A 200 -4.31 -7.96 -4.44
N PHE A 201 -3.08 -8.20 -4.88
CA PHE A 201 -2.71 -8.22 -6.28
C PHE A 201 -2.18 -9.60 -6.66
N ARG A 202 -2.65 -10.14 -7.77
CA ARG A 202 -2.20 -11.43 -8.33
C ARG A 202 -1.77 -11.21 -9.77
N ASP A 203 -0.58 -11.71 -10.11
CA ASP A 203 0.01 -11.58 -11.44
C ASP A 203 0.00 -10.13 -11.97
N GLY A 204 0.38 -9.18 -11.10
CA GLY A 204 0.45 -7.77 -11.43
C GLY A 204 -0.91 -7.08 -11.64
N ARG A 205 -2.01 -7.61 -11.10
CA ARG A 205 -3.35 -7.00 -11.22
C ARG A 205 -4.11 -7.03 -9.91
N TYR A 206 -4.89 -5.97 -9.66
CA TYR A 206 -5.76 -5.87 -8.50
C TYR A 206 -6.88 -6.93 -8.53
N VAL A 207 -7.03 -7.65 -7.43
CA VAL A 207 -8.05 -8.69 -7.25
C VAL A 207 -9.18 -8.19 -6.35
N THR A 208 -8.85 -7.85 -5.10
CA THR A 208 -9.82 -7.47 -4.07
C THR A 208 -9.13 -6.76 -2.90
N ARG A 209 -9.92 -6.32 -1.93
CA ARG A 209 -9.46 -5.81 -0.64
C ARG A 209 -10.16 -6.50 0.53
N ALA A 210 -9.51 -6.55 1.68
CA ALA A 210 -10.09 -6.98 2.95
C ALA A 210 -9.69 -6.00 4.06
N SER A 211 -10.58 -5.76 5.02
CA SER A 211 -10.36 -4.75 6.07
C SER A 211 -10.82 -5.24 7.44
N GLY A 212 -10.14 -4.76 8.48
CA GLY A 212 -10.52 -4.99 9.88
C GLY A 212 -10.04 -6.35 10.41
N SER A 213 -10.84 -7.40 10.23
CA SER A 213 -10.47 -8.76 10.64
C SER A 213 -10.10 -9.55 9.40
N VAL A 214 -8.82 -9.48 9.04
CA VAL A 214 -8.25 -10.15 7.87
C VAL A 214 -7.52 -11.40 8.36
N SER A 215 -7.85 -12.57 7.80
CA SER A 215 -7.15 -13.83 8.07
C SER A 215 -6.35 -14.28 6.85
N TYR A 216 -5.38 -15.17 7.07
CA TYR A 216 -4.58 -15.72 5.98
C TYR A 216 -5.44 -16.48 4.97
N ASP A 217 -6.42 -17.28 5.41
CA ASP A 217 -7.34 -18.02 4.50
C ASP A 217 -8.00 -17.11 3.44
N VAL A 218 -8.40 -15.89 3.83
CA VAL A 218 -9.00 -14.91 2.91
C VAL A 218 -7.98 -14.43 1.88
N ILE A 219 -6.75 -14.20 2.32
CA ILE A 219 -5.63 -13.78 1.47
C ILE A 219 -5.22 -14.91 0.52
N GLY A 220 -4.96 -16.10 1.05
CA GLY A 220 -4.55 -17.29 0.31
C GLY A 220 -5.57 -17.68 -0.74
N THR A 221 -6.87 -17.68 -0.41
CA THR A 221 -7.95 -17.92 -1.38
C THR A 221 -7.95 -16.91 -2.52
N ALA A 222 -7.79 -15.61 -2.21
CA ALA A 222 -7.82 -14.56 -3.23
C ALA A 222 -6.60 -14.61 -4.15
N LEU A 223 -5.43 -14.93 -3.59
CA LEU A 223 -4.16 -14.99 -4.32
C LEU A 223 -3.90 -16.36 -4.96
N GLY A 224 -4.63 -17.40 -4.57
CA GLY A 224 -4.40 -18.77 -5.02
C GLY A 224 -3.13 -19.40 -4.43
N VAL A 225 -2.79 -19.02 -3.20
CA VAL A 225 -1.64 -19.53 -2.44
C VAL A 225 -2.15 -20.14 -1.14
N GLU A 226 -2.33 -21.46 -1.13
CA GLU A 226 -2.77 -22.25 0.02
C GLU A 226 -1.58 -23.02 0.63
#